data_AF-A0A7Y3TVC1-F1
#
_entry.id   AF-A0A7Y3TVC1-F1
#
_cell.length_a   1.000
_cell.length_b   1.000
_cell.length_c   1.000
_cell.angle_alpha   90.00
_cell.angle_beta   90.00
_cell.angle_gamma   90.00
#
_symmetry.space_group_name_H-M   'P 1'
#
loop_
_entity.id
_entity.type
_entity.pdbx_description
1 polymer ?
#
loop_
_entity_poly.entity_id
_entity_poly.type
_entity_poly.pdbx_seq_one_letter_code
_entity_poly.pdbx_strand_id
1 'polypeptide(L)'
;MSLPLRGPKIAALRWSAQDKGKSGRIEKVIVHEFGPVEVKKIRSQLGMSQNEFASAFGTSVSTLRHWERGDRAPRGPALVLLNVVCKELKAVLKALSA
;
A
#
# COMPACT_ATOMS: atom_id res chain seq x y z
N MET A 1 37.25 30.63 -26.48
CA MET A 1 36.03 29.81 -26.42
C MET A 1 36.17 28.86 -25.24
N SER A 2 35.32 28.99 -24.23
CA SER A 2 35.39 28.30 -22.94
C SER A 2 34.02 27.72 -22.59
N LEU A 3 34.03 26.70 -21.72
CA LEU A 3 32.95 25.95 -21.04
C LEU A 3 32.61 24.53 -21.61
N PRO A 4 32.25 23.54 -20.75
CA PRO A 4 33.22 22.71 -20.03
C PRO A 4 32.83 21.21 -19.82
N LEU A 5 33.79 20.42 -19.33
CA LEU A 5 33.72 19.29 -18.38
C LEU A 5 32.49 18.35 -18.33
N ARG A 6 32.71 17.06 -18.59
CA ARG A 6 31.97 15.96 -17.93
C ARG A 6 32.96 14.86 -17.51
N GLY A 7 33.04 14.61 -16.20
CA GLY A 7 34.20 14.04 -15.50
C GLY A 7 34.50 12.55 -15.72
N PRO A 8 35.61 12.04 -15.17
CA PRO A 8 36.04 10.66 -15.41
C PRO A 8 35.70 9.71 -14.24
N LYS A 9 35.53 8.42 -14.62
CA LYS A 9 35.84 7.18 -13.89
C LYS A 9 34.94 6.73 -12.72
N ILE A 10 34.32 5.55 -12.90
CA ILE A 10 34.52 4.44 -11.94
C ILE A 10 34.69 3.14 -12.73
N ALA A 11 35.82 2.49 -12.45
CA ALA A 11 36.29 1.26 -13.04
C ALA A 11 35.40 0.07 -12.63
N ALA A 12 35.40 -0.93 -13.50
CA ALA A 12 34.94 -2.28 -13.21
C ALA A 12 35.54 -2.76 -11.88
N LEU A 13 34.73 -2.78 -10.82
CA LEU A 13 35.07 -3.48 -9.60
C LEU A 13 34.95 -4.98 -9.86
N ARG A 14 36.10 -5.64 -9.82
CA ARG A 14 36.24 -7.10 -9.75
C ARG A 14 35.47 -7.62 -8.55
N TRP A 15 34.32 -8.25 -8.78
CA TRP A 15 33.63 -9.03 -7.76
C TRP A 15 34.55 -10.20 -7.37
N SER A 16 35.25 -10.08 -6.25
CA SER A 16 35.99 -11.21 -5.68
C SER A 16 34.96 -12.13 -5.07
N ALA A 17 34.80 -13.30 -5.68
CA ALA A 17 33.89 -14.35 -5.26
C ALA A 17 34.31 -14.90 -3.88
N GLN A 18 33.90 -14.21 -2.82
CA GLN A 18 33.98 -14.74 -1.47
C GLN A 18 32.93 -14.14 -0.53
N ASP A 19 31.70 -14.00 -1.01
CA ASP A 19 30.52 -13.98 -0.13
C ASP A 19 29.89 -15.36 -0.17
N LYS A 20 30.33 -16.23 0.74
CA LYS A 20 29.64 -17.49 1.00
C LYS A 20 28.25 -17.11 1.52
N GLY A 21 27.24 -17.34 0.68
CA GLY A 21 25.85 -17.09 0.98
C GLY A 21 25.46 -17.63 2.35
N LYS A 22 25.41 -16.74 3.34
CA LYS A 22 24.57 -16.95 4.51
C LYS A 22 23.14 -16.82 3.99
N SER A 23 22.61 -17.94 3.50
CA SER A 23 21.17 -18.10 3.30
C SER A 23 20.54 -17.93 4.69
N GLY A 24 20.19 -16.69 5.02
CA GLY A 24 19.41 -16.38 6.19
C GLY A 24 18.16 -17.22 6.08
N ARG A 25 17.92 -18.08 7.07
CA ARG A 25 16.71 -18.89 7.18
C ARG A 25 15.54 -17.92 7.06
N ILE A 26 14.89 -17.87 5.89
CA ILE A 26 13.70 -17.05 5.70
C ILE A 26 12.66 -17.71 6.62
N GLU A 27 12.43 -17.09 7.76
CA GLU A 27 11.37 -17.49 8.66
C GLU A 27 10.06 -17.46 7.88
N LYS A 28 9.24 -18.47 8.12
CA LYS A 28 8.02 -18.84 7.40
C LYS A 28 7.26 -17.63 6.85
N VAL A 29 7.16 -17.52 5.52
CA VAL A 29 6.32 -16.52 4.86
C VAL A 29 4.85 -16.79 5.24
N ILE A 30 4.22 -15.86 5.96
CA ILE A 30 2.79 -15.93 6.26
C ILE A 30 2.04 -15.25 5.12
N VAL A 31 1.31 -16.04 4.33
CA VAL A 31 0.40 -15.51 3.31
C VAL A 31 -0.93 -15.19 3.99
N HIS A 32 -1.33 -13.93 3.95
CA HIS A 32 -2.64 -13.50 4.44
C HIS A 32 -3.62 -13.45 3.27
N GLU A 33 -4.59 -14.37 3.28
CA GLU A 33 -5.74 -14.32 2.38
C GLU A 33 -6.82 -13.42 2.98
N PHE A 34 -7.31 -12.47 2.18
CA PHE A 34 -8.35 -11.55 2.57
C PHE A 34 -9.61 -11.81 1.74
N GLY A 35 -10.74 -11.99 2.44
CA GLY A 35 -12.04 -12.18 1.81
C GLY A 35 -12.61 -10.88 1.21
N PRO A 36 -13.74 -10.99 0.48
CA PRO A 36 -14.49 -9.84 0.00
C PRO A 36 -14.82 -8.86 1.13
N VAL A 37 -14.79 -7.56 0.85
CA VAL A 37 -15.08 -6.50 1.83
C VAL A 37 -16.28 -5.66 1.41
N GLU A 38 -17.18 -5.43 2.36
CA GLU A 38 -18.34 -4.55 2.20
C GLU A 38 -17.92 -3.08 2.37
N VAL A 39 -17.31 -2.50 1.33
CA VAL A 39 -16.71 -1.16 1.39
C VAL A 39 -17.70 -0.09 1.87
N LYS A 40 -18.95 -0.15 1.39
CA LYS A 40 -20.01 0.77 1.79
C LYS A 40 -20.30 0.69 3.29
N LYS A 41 -20.31 -0.53 3.86
CA LYS A 41 -20.53 -0.74 5.29
C LYS A 41 -19.38 -0.14 6.10
N ILE A 42 -18.14 -0.38 5.70
CA ILE A 42 -16.95 0.19 6.36
C ILE A 42 -17.04 1.71 6.38
N ARG A 43 -17.30 2.34 5.22
CA ARG A 43 -17.45 3.79 5.13
C ARG A 43 -18.58 4.31 6.04
N SER A 44 -19.75 3.67 5.99
CA SER A 44 -20.89 4.05 6.82
C SER A 44 -20.58 3.95 8.31
N GLN A 45 -19.85 2.93 8.75
CA GLN A 45 -19.45 2.77 10.15
C GLN A 45 -18.42 3.83 10.60
N LEU A 46 -17.60 4.35 9.68
CA LEU A 46 -16.73 5.50 9.94
C LEU A 46 -17.48 6.84 9.93
N GLY A 47 -18.77 6.86 9.56
CA GLY A 47 -19.58 8.08 9.51
C GLY A 47 -19.19 9.04 8.38
N MET A 48 -18.53 8.56 7.33
CA MET A 48 -18.00 9.40 6.25
C MET A 48 -18.90 9.41 5.01
N SER A 49 -18.99 10.57 4.36
CA SER A 49 -19.44 10.68 2.97
C SER A 49 -18.45 10.00 2.01
N GLN A 50 -18.89 9.77 0.76
CA GLN A 50 -18.00 9.20 -0.26
C GLN A 50 -16.77 10.07 -0.53
N ASN A 51 -16.91 11.39 -0.48
CA ASN A 51 -15.82 12.33 -0.71
C ASN A 51 -14.80 12.32 0.43
N GLU A 52 -15.28 12.34 1.68
CA GLU A 52 -14.42 12.27 2.86
C GLU A 52 -13.65 10.96 2.90
N PHE A 53 -14.32 9.84 2.64
CA PHE A 53 -13.68 8.53 2.60
C PHE A 53 -12.65 8.45 1.46
N ALA A 54 -12.99 8.92 0.26
CA ALA A 54 -12.08 8.93 -0.87
C ALA A 54 -10.79 9.73 -0.55
N SER A 55 -10.95 10.91 0.07
CA SER A 55 -9.85 11.75 0.52
C SER A 55 -9.00 11.06 1.59
N ALA A 56 -9.63 10.56 2.66
CA ALA A 56 -8.95 9.95 3.80
C ALA A 56 -8.14 8.69 3.42
N PHE A 57 -8.64 7.91 2.46
CA PHE A 57 -8.01 6.65 2.03
C PHE A 57 -7.23 6.75 0.72
N GLY A 58 -7.04 7.96 0.18
CA GLY A 58 -6.24 8.20 -1.02
C GLY A 58 -6.78 7.47 -2.27
N THR A 59 -8.10 7.40 -2.43
CA THR A 59 -8.76 6.82 -3.60
C THR A 59 -9.65 7.83 -4.30
N SER A 60 -10.04 7.59 -5.54
CA SER A 60 -11.01 8.45 -6.22
C SER A 60 -12.44 8.09 -5.84
N VAL A 61 -13.32 9.09 -5.78
CA VAL A 61 -14.76 8.88 -5.53
C VAL A 61 -15.37 7.91 -6.56
N SER A 62 -14.93 7.99 -7.82
CA SER A 62 -15.34 7.07 -8.87
C SER A 62 -14.93 5.63 -8.57
N THR A 63 -13.70 5.40 -8.10
CA THR A 63 -13.22 4.07 -7.69
C THR A 63 -14.01 3.54 -6.50
N LEU A 64 -14.26 4.38 -5.50
CA LEU A 64 -15.09 4.02 -4.35
C LEU A 64 -16.50 3.62 -4.79
N ARG A 65 -17.14 4.38 -5.70
CA ARG A 65 -18.49 4.05 -6.22
C ARG A 65 -18.52 2.72 -6.94
N HIS A 66 -17.49 2.43 -7.73
CA HIS A 66 -17.33 1.13 -8.38
C HIS A 66 -17.30 -0.01 -7.33
N TRP A 67 -16.49 0.15 -6.28
CA TRP A 67 -16.44 -0.81 -5.17
C TRP A 67 -17.76 -0.95 -4.42
N GLU A 68 -18.44 0.15 -4.10
CA GLU A 68 -19.71 0.11 -3.37
C GLU A 68 -20.88 -0.46 -4.19
N ARG A 69 -20.81 -0.40 -5.52
CA ARG A 69 -21.77 -1.01 -6.44
C ARG A 69 -21.46 -2.48 -6.73
N GLY A 70 -20.22 -2.91 -6.48
CA GLY A 70 -19.76 -4.28 -6.72
C GLY A 70 -19.34 -4.56 -8.17
N ASP A 71 -19.22 -3.55 -9.03
CA ASP A 71 -18.72 -3.76 -10.40
C ASP A 71 -17.19 -3.93 -10.47
N ARG A 72 -16.49 -3.52 -9.40
CA ARG A 72 -15.08 -3.78 -9.13
C ARG A 72 -14.91 -4.11 -7.66
N ALA A 73 -13.84 -4.83 -7.33
CA ALA A 73 -13.44 -5.08 -5.95
C ALA A 73 -12.10 -4.38 -5.65
N PRO A 74 -11.86 -3.94 -4.41
CA PRO A 74 -10.53 -3.54 -3.97
C PRO A 74 -9.58 -4.74 -4.06
N ARG A 75 -8.32 -4.47 -4.40
CA ARG A 75 -7.27 -5.48 -4.54
C ARG A 75 -5.96 -4.98 -3.94
N GLY A 76 -5.02 -5.88 -3.69
CA GLY A 76 -3.69 -5.53 -3.19
C GLY A 76 -3.77 -4.72 -1.89
N PRO A 77 -2.97 -3.65 -1.73
CA PRO A 77 -2.93 -2.86 -0.49
C PRO A 77 -4.28 -2.30 -0.04
N ALA A 78 -5.16 -1.92 -0.97
CA ALA A 78 -6.49 -1.40 -0.62
C ALA A 78 -7.35 -2.48 0.04
N LEU A 79 -7.30 -3.72 -0.43
CA LEU A 79 -8.03 -4.83 0.17
C LEU A 79 -7.52 -5.13 1.59
N VAL A 80 -6.19 -5.13 1.76
CA VAL A 80 -5.55 -5.33 3.07
C VAL A 80 -5.97 -4.23 4.04
N LEU A 81 -5.84 -2.97 3.62
CA LEU A 81 -6.18 -1.82 4.46
C LEU A 81 -7.65 -1.84 4.86
N LEU A 82 -8.58 -2.10 3.94
CA LEU A 82 -10.01 -2.17 4.24
C LEU A 82 -10.35 -3.30 5.22
N ASN A 83 -9.64 -4.44 5.15
CA ASN A 83 -9.78 -5.51 6.14
C ASN A 83 -9.28 -5.09 7.53
N VAL A 84 -8.18 -4.34 7.61
CA VAL A 84 -7.69 -3.78 8.88
C VAL A 84 -8.71 -2.77 9.44
N VAL A 85 -9.21 -1.86 8.61
CA VAL A 85 -10.21 -0.86 9.00
C VAL A 85 -11.47 -1.52 9.54
N CYS A 86 -11.94 -2.61 8.91
CA CYS A 86 -13.10 -3.36 9.37
C CYS A 86 -12.93 -3.96 10.77
N LYS A 87 -11.69 -4.32 11.15
CA LYS A 87 -11.38 -4.87 12.47
C LYS A 87 -11.14 -3.79 13.53
N GLU A 88 -10.53 -2.67 13.14
CA GLU A 88 -9.98 -1.67 14.07
C GLU A 88 -10.49 -0.24 13.82
N LEU A 89 -11.80 -0.06 13.67
CA LEU A 89 -12.41 1.25 13.34
C LEU A 89 -11.99 2.38 14.28
N LYS A 90 -11.96 2.12 15.59
CA LYS A 90 -11.59 3.15 16.59
C LYS A 90 -10.15 3.63 16.42
N ALA A 91 -9.23 2.70 16.17
CA ALA A 91 -7.81 3.02 15.96
C ALA A 91 -7.63 3.84 14.67
N VAL A 92 -8.34 3.48 13.61
CA VAL A 92 -8.30 4.20 12.33
C VAL A 92 -8.86 5.62 12.49
N LEU A 93 -10.02 5.79 13.14
CA LEU A 93 -10.59 7.12 13.39
C LEU A 93 -9.62 8.00 14.17
N LYS A 94 -8.97 7.46 15.21
CA LYS A 94 -7.95 8.18 15.98
C LYS A 94 -6.74 8.56 15.12
N ALA A 95 -6.30 7.68 14.23
CA ALA A 95 -5.17 7.93 13.35
C ALA A 95 -5.47 8.99 12.28
N LEU A 96 -6.72 9.07 11.80
CA LEU A 96 -7.16 10.05 10.80
C LEU A 96 -7.49 11.43 11.39
N SER A 97 -7.69 11.54 12.71
CA SER A 97 -7.96 12.81 13.40
C SER A 97 -6.71 13.56 13.88
N ALA A 98 -5.52 12.97 13.71
CA ALA A 98 -4.23 13.52 14.12
C ALA A 98 -3.60 14.36 13.00
#